data_AF-A0A2J1DRA2-F1
#
_entry.id   AF-A0A2J1DRA2-F1
#
_cell.length_a   1.000
_cell.length_b   1.000
_cell.length_c   1.000
_cell.angle_alpha   90.00
_cell.angle_beta   90.00
_cell.angle_gamma   90.00
#
_symmetry.space_group_name_H-M   'P 1'
#
loop_
_entity.id
_entity.type
_entity.pdbx_description
1 polymer ?
#
loop_
_entity_poly.entity_id
_entity_poly.type
_entity_poly.pdbx_seq_one_letter_code
_entity_poly.pdbx_strand_id
1 'polypeptide(L)'
;GLPFDVAEEMKKRYGSVLPVYETKMESPSPICEDGHGVSYQDLCDIIRARVEEVLRLIMLEIPNSDYDSLVPAGLVLTGGSSNLAGMETLGRDILRIPVRVGNPDKVYGIVDSLHDPAYATGVGLLLWGAKHQPVKKSWLDNIGFFGRMRNLLKGFAGLFGTN
;
A
#
# COMPACT_ATOMS: atom_id res chain seq x y z
N GLY A 1 0.28 -18.91 27.11
CA GLY A 1 0.47 -18.52 25.70
C GLY A 1 0.46 -17.00 25.62
N LEU A 2 1.11 -16.42 24.62
CA LEU A 2 1.13 -14.97 24.41
C LEU A 2 -0.26 -14.49 23.94
N PRO A 3 -0.86 -13.43 24.54
CA PRO A 3 -2.11 -12.85 24.04
C PRO A 3 -1.95 -12.33 22.60
N PHE A 4 -3.03 -12.39 21.81
CA PHE A 4 -2.98 -12.01 20.40
C PHE A 4 -2.52 -10.57 20.19
N ASP A 5 -3.06 -9.62 20.96
CA ASP A 5 -2.74 -8.20 20.80
C ASP A 5 -1.26 -7.94 21.09
N VAL A 6 -0.71 -8.56 22.13
CA VAL A 6 0.72 -8.48 22.48
C VAL A 6 1.58 -9.11 21.36
N ALA A 7 1.17 -10.25 20.82
CA ALA A 7 1.86 -10.89 19.70
C ALA A 7 1.87 -10.00 18.44
N GLU A 8 0.74 -9.34 18.14
CA GLU A 8 0.61 -8.43 17.02
C GLU A 8 1.47 -7.17 17.21
N GLU A 9 1.52 -6.61 18.42
CA GLU A 9 2.40 -5.49 18.75
C GLU A 9 3.87 -5.89 18.61
N MET A 10 4.27 -7.04 19.15
CA MET A 10 5.63 -7.55 19.01
C MET A 10 6.00 -7.76 17.54
N LYS A 11 5.10 -8.31 16.72
CA LYS A 11 5.29 -8.48 15.28
C LYS A 11 5.49 -7.14 14.57
N LYS A 12 4.65 -6.14 14.87
CA LYS A 12 4.73 -4.80 14.25
C LYS A 12 6.01 -4.06 14.64
N ARG A 13 6.43 -4.15 15.91
CA ARG A 13 7.60 -3.42 16.43
C ARG A 13 8.93 -4.07 16.08
N TYR A 14 9.01 -5.40 16.16
CA TYR A 14 10.28 -6.12 16.11
C TYR A 14 10.38 -7.15 14.98
N GLY A 15 9.27 -7.45 14.28
CA GLY A 15 9.22 -8.50 13.28
C GLY A 15 10.11 -8.24 12.08
N SER A 16 10.96 -9.23 11.76
CA SER A 16 11.80 -9.24 10.57
C SER A 16 11.82 -10.61 9.92
N VAL A 17 12.00 -10.65 8.60
CA VAL A 17 12.24 -11.87 7.82
C VAL A 17 13.63 -11.90 7.20
N LEU A 18 14.50 -10.94 7.55
CA LEU A 18 15.91 -10.98 7.15
C LEU A 18 16.64 -12.12 7.86
N PRO A 19 17.64 -12.76 7.23
CA PRO A 19 18.45 -13.78 7.90
C PRO A 19 19.07 -13.18 9.15
N VAL A 20 18.75 -13.75 10.32
CA VAL A 20 19.41 -13.35 11.56
C VAL A 20 20.77 -14.01 11.55
N TYR A 21 21.80 -13.25 11.18
CA TYR A 21 23.16 -13.72 11.31
C TYR A 21 23.51 -13.79 12.79
N GLU A 22 23.90 -14.97 13.27
CA GLU A 22 24.48 -15.15 14.60
C GLU A 22 25.81 -14.39 14.67
N THR A 23 25.75 -13.08 14.90
CA THR A 23 26.92 -12.36 15.38
C THR A 23 27.13 -12.86 16.80
N LYS A 24 28.29 -13.47 17.08
CA LYS A 24 28.73 -13.95 18.40
C LYS A 24 28.84 -12.85 19.48
N MET A 25 28.24 -11.69 19.27
CA MET A 25 28.22 -10.57 20.21
C MET A 25 26.79 -10.36 20.69
N GLU A 26 26.62 -10.61 22.00
CA GLU A 26 25.44 -10.35 22.82
C GLU A 26 24.19 -11.11 22.39
N SER A 27 23.80 -12.10 23.20
CA SER A 27 22.46 -12.67 23.16
C SER A 27 21.44 -11.52 23.11
N PRO A 28 20.61 -11.39 22.06
CA PRO A 28 19.64 -10.32 22.01
C PRO A 28 18.78 -10.40 23.25
N SER A 29 18.69 -9.29 23.98
CA SER A 29 17.86 -9.20 25.18
C SER A 29 16.44 -9.66 24.84
N PRO A 30 15.76 -10.40 25.74
CA PRO A 30 14.39 -10.80 25.48
C PRO A 30 13.53 -9.57 25.23
N ILE A 31 12.73 -9.60 24.16
CA ILE A 31 11.71 -8.59 23.90
C ILE A 31 10.66 -8.75 24.98
N CYS A 32 10.30 -7.65 25.65
CA CYS A 32 9.24 -7.64 26.63
C CYS A 32 8.17 -6.63 26.22
N GLU A 33 6.92 -7.08 26.10
CA GLU A 33 5.75 -6.21 25.93
C GLU A 33 4.66 -6.70 26.89
N ASP A 34 4.04 -5.78 27.62
CA ASP A 34 2.98 -6.06 28.61
C ASP A 34 3.29 -7.21 29.58
N GLY A 35 4.54 -7.29 30.05
CA GLY A 35 4.99 -8.32 31.00
C GLY A 35 5.20 -9.71 30.38
N HIS A 36 5.07 -9.85 29.07
CA HIS A 36 5.35 -11.08 28.33
C HIS A 36 6.70 -10.97 27.61
N GLY A 37 7.57 -11.96 27.82
CA GLY A 37 8.91 -12.02 27.21
C GLY A 37 8.99 -13.03 26.07
N VAL A 38 9.61 -12.66 24.95
CA VAL A 38 9.93 -13.57 23.83
C VAL A 38 11.36 -13.30 23.33
N SER A 39 12.07 -14.35 22.92
CA SER A 39 13.36 -14.21 22.24
C SER A 39 13.17 -13.51 20.89
N TYR A 40 14.00 -12.51 20.57
CA TYR A 40 13.98 -11.86 19.26
C TYR A 40 14.19 -12.86 18.12
N GLN A 41 15.09 -13.83 18.32
CA GLN A 41 15.38 -14.88 17.36
C GLN A 41 14.14 -15.74 17.10
N ASP A 42 13.50 -16.23 18.17
CA ASP A 42 12.31 -17.10 18.05
C ASP A 42 11.17 -16.36 17.34
N LEU A 43 10.96 -15.08 17.66
CA LEU A 43 9.94 -14.26 17.01
C LEU A 43 10.21 -14.16 15.49
N CYS A 44 11.43 -13.82 15.10
CA CYS A 44 11.80 -13.67 13.69
C CYS A 44 11.76 -15.00 12.94
N ASP A 45 12.18 -16.10 13.56
CA ASP A 45 12.14 -17.43 12.95
C ASP A 45 10.72 -17.91 12.69
N ILE A 46 9.81 -17.69 13.66
CA ILE A 46 8.38 -18.00 13.48
C ILE A 46 7.78 -17.17 12.35
N ILE A 47 8.04 -15.85 12.32
CA ILE A 47 7.53 -14.96 11.26
C ILE A 47 8.08 -15.39 9.90
N ARG A 48 9.40 -15.62 9.81
CA ARG A 48 10.06 -16.04 8.58
C ARG A 48 9.47 -17.32 8.05
N ALA A 49 9.38 -18.37 8.87
CA ALA A 49 8.85 -19.67 8.45
C ALA A 49 7.45 -19.53 7.83
N ARG A 50 6.58 -18.69 8.42
CA ARG A 50 5.25 -18.45 7.90
C ARG A 50 5.25 -17.65 6.59
N VAL A 51 6.11 -16.64 6.48
CA VAL A 51 6.25 -15.86 5.24
C VAL A 51 6.81 -16.72 4.10
N GLU A 52 7.79 -17.58 4.37
CA GLU A 52 8.30 -18.52 3.39
C GLU A 52 7.22 -19.46 2.88
N GLU A 53 6.40 -20.00 3.78
CA GLU A 53 5.25 -20.85 3.42
C GLU A 53 4.28 -20.11 2.50
N VAL A 54 3.88 -18.88 2.84
CA VAL A 54 2.96 -18.07 2.02
C VAL A 54 3.56 -17.78 0.65
N LEU A 55 4.85 -17.43 0.58
CA LEU A 55 5.54 -17.18 -0.69
C LEU A 55 5.61 -18.43 -1.57
N ARG A 56 5.84 -19.61 -0.98
CA ARG A 56 5.79 -20.90 -1.70
C ARG A 56 4.37 -21.21 -2.19
N LEU A 57 3.34 -20.94 -1.39
CA LEU A 57 1.94 -21.11 -1.80
C LEU A 57 1.58 -20.20 -2.99
N ILE A 58 2.11 -18.96 -3.02
CA ILE A 58 1.93 -18.07 -4.17
C ILE A 58 2.52 -18.69 -5.44
N MET A 59 3.70 -19.34 -5.38
CA MET A 59 4.29 -20.00 -6.55
C MET A 59 3.44 -21.13 -7.11
N LEU A 60 2.76 -21.88 -6.23
CA LEU A 60 1.90 -23.00 -6.64
C LEU A 60 0.66 -22.53 -7.42
N GLU A 61 0.22 -21.30 -7.22
CA GLU A 61 -0.94 -20.73 -7.89
C GLU A 61 -0.60 -20.10 -9.26
N ILE A 62 0.67 -19.80 -9.51
CA ILE A 62 1.10 -19.20 -10.78
C ILE A 62 1.18 -20.29 -11.85
N PRO A 63 0.63 -20.07 -13.07
CA PRO A 63 0.65 -21.06 -14.16
C PRO A 63 2.07 -21.55 -14.50
N ASN A 64 2.21 -22.86 -14.72
CA ASN A 64 3.47 -23.57 -14.98
C ASN A 64 4.26 -23.18 -16.26
N SER A 65 3.87 -22.13 -16.98
CA SER A 65 4.62 -21.66 -18.16
C SER A 65 5.74 -20.71 -17.75
N ASP A 66 6.89 -20.82 -18.42
CA ASP A 66 8.13 -20.04 -18.21
C ASP A 66 7.89 -18.66 -17.58
N TYR A 67 8.12 -18.54 -16.27
CA TYR A 67 7.81 -17.37 -15.46
C TYR A 67 8.41 -16.06 -16.01
N ASP A 68 9.61 -16.15 -16.60
CA ASP A 68 10.31 -15.02 -17.23
C ASP A 68 9.57 -14.47 -18.46
N SER A 69 8.76 -15.30 -19.14
CA SER A 69 7.96 -14.88 -20.30
C SER A 69 6.62 -14.25 -19.90
N LEU A 70 6.07 -14.62 -18.75
CA LEU A 70 4.74 -14.20 -18.30
C LEU A 70 4.74 -12.94 -17.43
N VAL A 71 5.75 -12.76 -16.57
CA VAL A 71 5.75 -11.69 -15.57
C VAL A 71 7.05 -10.88 -15.62
N PRO A 72 7.34 -10.18 -16.74
CA PRO A 72 8.56 -9.39 -16.89
C PRO A 72 8.70 -8.28 -15.84
N ALA A 73 7.58 -7.85 -15.24
CA ALA A 73 7.54 -6.85 -14.17
C ALA A 73 7.75 -7.43 -12.76
N GLY A 74 7.84 -8.76 -12.61
CA GLY A 74 7.96 -9.45 -11.32
C GLY A 74 6.71 -9.38 -10.43
N LEU A 75 6.88 -9.70 -9.15
CA LEU A 75 5.84 -9.68 -8.13
C LEU A 75 5.80 -8.35 -7.36
N VAL A 76 4.59 -7.84 -7.13
CA VAL A 76 4.36 -6.67 -6.26
C VAL A 76 3.57 -7.12 -5.03
N LEU A 77 4.19 -7.00 -3.86
CA LEU A 77 3.57 -7.30 -2.57
C LEU A 77 2.87 -6.04 -2.04
N THR A 78 1.63 -6.17 -1.59
CA THR A 78 0.83 -5.08 -1.00
C THR A 78 0.16 -5.53 0.30
N GLY A 79 -0.57 -4.66 0.99
CA GLY A 79 -1.19 -4.96 2.29
C GLY A 79 -0.23 -4.85 3.46
N GLY A 80 -0.76 -4.80 4.68
CA GLY A 80 0.04 -4.46 5.87
C GLY A 80 1.16 -5.44 6.22
N SER A 81 1.02 -6.73 5.91
CA SER A 81 2.09 -7.71 6.13
C SER A 81 3.32 -7.47 5.26
N SER A 82 3.17 -6.77 4.13
CA SER A 82 4.28 -6.41 3.25
C SER A 82 5.23 -5.39 3.89
N ASN A 83 4.84 -4.76 4.99
CA ASN A 83 5.70 -3.87 5.79
C ASN A 83 6.74 -4.61 6.65
N LEU A 84 6.70 -5.94 6.73
CA LEU A 84 7.72 -6.71 7.44
C LEU A 84 9.11 -6.41 6.84
N ALA A 85 10.10 -6.21 7.71
CA ALA A 85 11.46 -5.92 7.27
C ALA A 85 12.05 -7.13 6.52
N GLY A 86 12.50 -6.91 5.28
CA GLY A 86 13.13 -7.95 4.45
C GLY A 86 12.21 -8.70 3.49
N MET A 87 10.94 -8.31 3.36
CA MET A 87 9.98 -8.99 2.48
C MET A 87 10.44 -9.06 1.02
N GLU A 88 10.98 -7.97 0.46
CA GLU A 88 11.49 -7.95 -0.92
C GLU A 88 12.67 -8.91 -1.12
N THR A 89 13.60 -8.92 -0.17
CA THR A 89 14.79 -9.77 -0.18
C THR A 89 14.38 -11.24 -0.12
N LEU A 90 13.58 -11.61 0.88
CA LEU A 90 13.12 -12.99 1.05
C LEU A 90 12.26 -13.45 -0.14
N GLY A 91 11.39 -12.57 -0.65
CA GLY A 91 10.60 -12.85 -1.85
C GLY A 91 11.48 -13.16 -3.06
N ARG A 92 12.51 -12.35 -3.30
CA ARG A 92 13.45 -12.57 -4.42
C ARG A 92 14.23 -13.89 -4.26
N ASP A 93 14.63 -14.21 -3.03
CA ASP A 93 15.38 -15.43 -2.73
C ASP A 93 14.56 -16.70 -2.97
N ILE A 94 13.29 -16.70 -2.58
CA ILE A 94 12.39 -17.85 -2.75
C ILE A 94 11.88 -17.97 -4.19
N LEU A 95 11.43 -16.87 -4.77
CA LEU A 95 10.68 -16.88 -6.03
C LEU A 95 11.57 -16.76 -7.26
N ARG A 96 12.84 -16.36 -7.10
CA ARG A 96 13.82 -16.17 -8.18
C ARG A 96 13.38 -15.19 -9.29
N ILE A 97 12.39 -14.34 -9.00
CA ILE A 97 11.93 -13.24 -9.86
C ILE A 97 12.10 -11.90 -9.14
N PRO A 98 12.05 -10.75 -9.85
CA PRO A 98 11.99 -9.46 -9.19
C PRO A 98 10.78 -9.38 -8.25
N VAL A 99 11.00 -8.93 -7.01
CA VAL A 99 9.95 -8.69 -6.02
C VAL A 99 10.12 -7.27 -5.47
N ARG A 100 9.01 -6.55 -5.31
CA ARG A 100 8.96 -5.24 -4.65
C ARG A 100 7.72 -5.08 -3.79
N VAL A 101 7.76 -4.18 -2.82
CA VAL A 101 6.60 -3.73 -2.04
C VAL A 101 5.97 -2.53 -2.75
N GLY A 102 4.65 -2.60 -2.97
CA GLY A 102 3.87 -1.57 -3.65
C GLY A 102 3.13 -0.68 -2.68
N ASN A 103 3.39 0.62 -2.75
CA ASN A 103 2.62 1.65 -2.06
C ASN A 103 1.54 2.24 -2.99
N PRO A 104 0.39 2.68 -2.45
CA PRO A 104 -0.57 3.43 -3.24
C PRO A 104 0.00 4.83 -3.58
N ASP A 105 0.00 5.16 -4.88
CA ASP A 105 0.48 6.44 -5.41
C ASP A 105 -0.66 7.32 -5.97
N LYS A 106 -0.34 8.58 -6.29
CA LYS A 106 -1.20 9.53 -7.04
C LYS A 106 -2.43 10.02 -6.28
N VAL A 107 -2.33 10.08 -4.96
CA VAL A 107 -3.35 10.67 -4.08
C VAL A 107 -2.86 12.05 -3.63
N TYR A 108 -3.30 13.10 -4.32
CA TYR A 108 -2.89 14.48 -4.02
C TYR A 108 -3.76 15.07 -2.90
N GLY A 109 -3.13 15.75 -1.94
CA GLY A 109 -3.82 16.48 -0.86
C GLY A 109 -4.27 15.62 0.32
N ILE A 110 -3.89 14.33 0.36
CA ILE A 110 -4.13 13.46 1.51
C ILE A 110 -2.81 13.23 2.28
N VAL A 111 -2.93 13.05 3.60
CA VAL A 111 -1.86 12.76 4.57
C VAL A 111 -0.88 11.70 4.06
N ASP A 112 0.42 11.95 4.27
CA ASP A 112 1.53 11.02 4.02
C ASP A 112 1.29 9.62 4.62
N SER A 113 0.44 9.52 5.64
CA SER A 113 0.00 8.26 6.27
C SER A 113 -0.65 7.26 5.31
N LEU A 114 -1.18 7.70 4.15
CA LEU A 114 -1.73 6.78 3.16
C LEU A 114 -0.68 6.12 2.27
N HIS A 115 0.56 6.62 2.27
CA HIS A 115 1.68 6.00 1.55
C HIS A 115 2.21 4.79 2.33
N ASP A 116 1.33 3.80 2.51
CA ASP A 116 1.58 2.54 3.19
C ASP A 116 0.86 1.41 2.40
N PRO A 117 1.51 0.25 2.16
CA PRO A 117 0.92 -0.87 1.44
C PRO A 117 -0.39 -1.37 2.07
N ALA A 118 -0.59 -1.17 3.38
CA ALA A 118 -1.82 -1.50 4.10
C ALA A 118 -3.05 -0.80 3.52
N TYR A 119 -2.89 0.38 2.91
CA TYR A 119 -3.98 1.15 2.32
C TYR A 119 -4.15 0.94 0.81
N ALA A 120 -3.33 0.09 0.17
CA ALA A 120 -3.34 -0.12 -1.27
C ALA A 120 -4.73 -0.46 -1.82
N THR A 121 -5.46 -1.38 -1.16
CA THR A 121 -6.80 -1.80 -1.58
C THR A 121 -7.81 -0.65 -1.48
N GLY A 122 -7.85 0.04 -0.34
CA GLY A 122 -8.80 1.12 -0.10
C GLY A 122 -8.61 2.28 -1.07
N VAL A 123 -7.36 2.72 -1.23
CA VAL A 123 -7.00 3.78 -2.20
C VAL A 123 -7.31 3.33 -3.63
N GLY A 124 -6.96 2.09 -3.99
CA GLY A 124 -7.21 1.53 -5.32
C GLY A 124 -8.70 1.55 -5.69
N LEU A 125 -9.58 1.17 -4.76
CA LEU A 125 -11.03 1.21 -4.95
C LEU A 125 -11.56 2.64 -5.16
N LEU A 126 -11.08 3.60 -4.38
CA LEU A 126 -11.47 5.01 -4.52
C LEU A 126 -11.03 5.60 -5.86
N LEU A 127 -9.78 5.36 -6.25
CA LEU A 127 -9.25 5.78 -7.55
C LEU A 127 -10.02 5.12 -8.71
N TRP A 128 -10.34 3.82 -8.58
CA TRP A 128 -11.14 3.11 -9.56
C TRP A 128 -12.55 3.71 -9.68
N GLY A 129 -13.22 4.00 -8.56
CA GLY A 129 -14.53 4.64 -8.54
C GLY A 129 -14.50 6.04 -9.15
N ALA A 130 -13.51 6.87 -8.81
CA ALA A 130 -13.36 8.21 -9.38
C ALA A 130 -13.14 8.19 -10.90
N LYS A 131 -12.41 7.18 -11.42
CA LYS A 131 -12.16 7.03 -12.86
C LYS A 131 -13.37 6.52 -13.64
N HIS A 132 -14.22 5.68 -13.03
CA HIS A 132 -15.34 5.01 -13.70
C HIS A 132 -16.71 5.58 -13.34
N GLN A 133 -16.80 6.57 -12.46
CA GLN A 133 -18.02 7.37 -12.37
C GLN A 133 -18.20 8.13 -13.70
N PRO A 134 -19.35 7.99 -14.38
CA PRO A 134 -19.68 8.94 -15.44
C PRO A 134 -19.70 10.30 -14.77
N VAL A 135 -18.80 11.20 -15.17
CA VAL A 135 -18.83 12.58 -14.74
C VAL A 135 -20.26 13.05 -14.99
N LYS A 136 -21.07 13.19 -13.93
CA LYS A 136 -22.34 13.88 -14.05
C LYS A 136 -21.96 15.31 -14.42
N LYS A 137 -21.99 15.62 -15.72
CA LYS A 137 -22.06 16.98 -16.29
C LYS A 137 -23.33 17.67 -15.78
N SER A 138 -23.43 17.90 -14.47
CA SER A 138 -24.62 18.43 -13.82
C SER A 138 -24.30 19.49 -12.78
N TRP A 139 -23.02 19.69 -12.41
CA TRP A 139 -22.64 20.73 -11.47
C TRP A 139 -21.94 21.94 -12.12
N LEU A 140 -21.30 21.77 -13.27
CA LEU A 140 -20.75 22.90 -14.05
C LEU A 140 -21.78 23.55 -14.99
N ASP A 141 -22.78 22.81 -15.47
CA ASP A 141 -23.87 23.38 -16.30
C ASP A 141 -24.92 24.14 -15.48
N ASN A 142 -24.91 24.03 -14.15
CA ASN A 142 -25.86 24.70 -13.25
C ASN A 142 -25.33 26.00 -12.62
N ILE A 143 -24.07 26.37 -12.90
CA ILE A 143 -23.57 27.72 -12.61
C ILE A 143 -24.04 28.64 -13.74
N GLY A 144 -25.36 28.85 -13.78
CA GLY A 144 -26.06 29.85 -14.61
C GLY A 144 -25.69 31.31 -14.28
N PHE A 145 -24.50 31.55 -13.72
CA PHE A 145 -23.96 32.86 -13.43
C PHE A 145 -23.34 33.49 -14.70
N PHE A 146 -22.65 32.72 -15.53
CA PHE A 146 -21.98 33.25 -16.74
C PHE A 146 -22.97 33.58 -17.87
N GLY A 147 -24.07 32.82 -17.98
CA GLY A 147 -25.14 33.07 -18.95
C GLY A 147 -25.99 34.31 -18.63
N ARG A 148 -26.22 34.61 -17.35
CA ARG A 148 -26.96 35.81 -16.90
C ARG A 148 -26.13 37.09 -17.01
N MET A 149 -24.81 37.02 -16.80
CA MET A 149 -23.90 38.16 -16.95
C MET A 149 -23.85 38.70 -18.40
N ARG A 150 -23.94 37.81 -19.40
CA ARG A 150 -23.93 38.20 -20.82
C ARG A 150 -25.18 38.98 -21.25
N ASN A 151 -26.34 38.72 -20.63
CA ASN A 151 -27.56 39.45 -20.93
C ASN A 151 -27.63 40.82 -20.23
N LEU A 152 -26.99 40.96 -19.06
CA LEU A 152 -26.84 42.25 -18.38
C LEU A 152 -25.87 43.20 -19.10
N LEU A 153 -24.75 42.68 -19.64
CA LEU A 153 -23.81 43.49 -20.44
C LEU A 153 -24.41 43.95 -21.78
N LYS A 154 -25.30 43.17 -22.39
CA LYS A 154 -26.03 43.60 -23.61
C LYS A 154 -27.05 44.70 -23.33
N GLY A 155 -27.63 44.75 -22.13
CA GLY A 155 -28.55 45.83 -21.72
C GLY A 155 -27.84 47.17 -21.48
N PHE A 156 -26.59 47.15 -21.00
CA PHE A 156 -25.80 48.36 -20.76
C PHE A 156 -25.15 48.96 -22.01
N ALA A 157 -24.82 48.13 -23.01
CA ALA A 157 -24.25 48.58 -24.28
C ALA A 157 -25.23 49.41 -25.15
N GLY A 158 -26.54 49.31 -24.88
CA GLY A 158 -27.57 50.12 -25.56
C GLY A 158 -27.76 51.52 -24.98
N LEU A 159 -27.13 51.87 -23.85
CA LEU A 159 -27.34 53.14 -23.14
C LEU A 159 -26.25 54.20 -23.41
N PHE A 160 -25.20 53.88 -24.17
CA PHE A 160 -24.12 54.81 -24.54
C PHE A 160 -23.96 55.00 -26.06
N GLY A 161 -25.00 54.69 -26.83
CA GLY A 161 -25.08 55.14 -28.22
C GLY A 161 -25.74 56.51 -28.30
N THR A 162 -24.95 57.57 -28.47
CA THR A 162 -25.36 58.77 -29.23
C THR A 162 -24.13 59.57 -29.69
N ASN A 163 -24.15 59.84 -31.00
CA ASN A 163 -23.31 60.71 -31.85
C ASN A 163 -21.91 60.22 -32.24
#